data_AF-A0A945PFR0-F1
#
_entry.id   AF-A0A945PFR0-F1
#
_cell.length_a   1.000
_cell.length_b   1.000
_cell.length_c   1.000
_cell.angle_alpha   90.00
_cell.angle_beta   90.00
_cell.angle_gamma   90.00
#
_symmetry.space_group_name_H-M   'P 1'
#
loop_
_entity.id
_entity.type
_entity.pdbx_description
1 polymer ?
#
loop_
_entity_poly.entity_id
_entity_poly.type
_entity_poly.pdbx_seq_one_letter_code
_entity_poly.pdbx_strand_id
1 'polypeptide(L)'
;MTRLGVSDSPYLPTWHRATHALGVPAGTRLDATQATALLRRCLAQWAQKDSTPSASNRTRNVLPHLICELAQLAPFLQPGVPRQLAEALSDPVYSRRLAEVAADLLLSEPVAPEICLAPSPAPRAWSSGPDCFCDAIVFADHQLITHELYPLVVDACVANGLDQTLVGVDVDWLVGDCASRVVTYDVEQDLFVETPLATPLALDRVLLLSLGPQEQQLHRQLDQVFGARCRNPWVEAQKLDNKINTISAWHRLGLAVPEQHSYPVNASTIKPILRDASEWVLKPVASSLGQGVSLVPAVASPEHVAELLRSCWRYGDGVLESRRDGISWRDADGAQHSLALRLHVVSDDEGVEVESGYATVGIDTHTPATKLHGGHTMGLPQALEGLSRRGGDQLHVDGAALLADLRQTAIAAASVFSGIDLVGVDLVLDLVDQSPVAVLLEANPRPAGLIHSRRLSDQMPGVSTKLWSSRRAVQESVV
;
A
#
# COMPACT_ATOMS: atom_id res chain seq x y z
N MET A 1 18.72 -17.50 43.75
CA MET A 1 18.33 -16.65 42.62
C MET A 1 17.63 -15.43 43.19
N THR A 2 18.36 -14.32 43.30
CA THR A 2 17.85 -13.03 43.78
C THR A 2 16.83 -12.52 42.77
N ARG A 3 15.58 -12.27 43.19
CA ARG A 3 14.59 -11.62 42.33
C ARG A 3 15.09 -10.19 42.09
N LEU A 4 15.67 -9.93 40.92
CA LEU A 4 15.81 -8.56 40.43
C LEU A 4 14.42 -7.93 40.47
N GLY A 5 14.29 -6.82 41.19
CA GLY A 5 13.07 -6.02 41.13
C GLY A 5 12.84 -5.60 39.69
N VAL A 6 11.57 -5.42 39.30
CA VAL A 6 11.21 -4.96 37.94
C VAL A 6 11.96 -3.65 37.57
N SER A 7 12.35 -2.85 38.57
CA SER A 7 13.14 -1.62 38.44
C SER A 7 14.53 -1.80 37.83
N ASP A 8 15.15 -2.97 37.94
CA ASP A 8 16.56 -3.19 37.58
C ASP A 8 16.70 -4.03 36.30
N SER A 9 15.59 -4.37 35.65
CA SER A 9 15.59 -5.20 34.44
C SER A 9 15.97 -4.39 33.20
N PRO A 10 16.87 -4.90 32.33
CA PRO A 10 17.26 -4.22 31.09
C PRO A 10 16.09 -4.06 30.09
N TYR A 11 14.99 -4.78 30.30
CA TYR A 11 13.80 -4.76 29.47
C TYR A 11 12.78 -3.69 29.87
N LEU A 12 12.96 -3.03 31.03
CA LEU A 12 12.04 -2.02 31.55
C LEU A 12 11.74 -0.89 30.53
N PRO A 13 12.73 -0.29 29.84
CA PRO A 13 12.45 0.75 28.84
C PRO A 13 11.64 0.22 27.65
N THR A 14 11.90 -1.02 27.23
CA THR A 14 11.23 -1.65 26.08
C THR A 14 9.78 -2.00 26.42
N TRP A 15 9.54 -2.45 27.66
CA TRP A 15 8.19 -2.66 28.17
C TRP A 15 7.40 -1.36 28.27
N HIS A 16 7.98 -0.26 28.76
CA HIS A 16 7.29 1.03 28.77
C HIS A 16 6.88 1.50 27.37
N ARG A 17 7.73 1.31 26.36
CA ARG A 17 7.37 1.59 24.96
C ARG A 17 6.24 0.70 24.46
N ALA A 18 6.23 -0.57 24.86
CA ALA A 18 5.16 -1.50 24.51
C ALA A 18 3.82 -1.10 25.14
N THR A 19 3.79 -0.81 26.46
CA THR A 19 2.57 -0.38 27.14
C THR A 19 2.03 0.94 26.60
N HIS A 20 2.93 1.89 26.28
CA HIS A 20 2.53 3.16 25.67
C HIS A 20 1.88 2.95 24.30
N ALA A 21 2.45 2.10 23.45
CA ALA A 21 1.90 1.85 22.12
C ALA A 21 0.59 1.08 22.13
N LEU A 22 0.35 0.28 23.18
CA LEU A 22 -0.92 -0.39 23.41
C LEU A 22 -1.98 0.51 24.08
N GLY A 23 -1.64 1.75 24.45
CA GLY A 23 -2.53 2.62 25.19
C GLY A 23 -2.86 2.15 26.62
N VAL A 24 -2.11 1.17 27.16
CA VAL A 24 -2.36 0.63 28.51
C VAL A 24 -1.50 1.32 29.57
N PRO A 25 -1.94 1.39 30.84
CA PRO A 25 -1.18 2.04 31.89
C PRO A 25 0.23 1.46 32.05
N ALA A 26 1.23 2.34 32.24
CA ALA A 26 2.57 1.90 32.63
C ALA A 26 2.49 1.11 33.94
N GLY A 27 3.14 -0.05 34.02
CA GLY A 27 2.92 -0.97 35.15
C GLY A 27 2.13 -2.22 34.78
N THR A 28 1.36 -2.16 33.69
CA THR A 28 0.46 -3.26 33.31
C THR A 28 1.24 -4.48 32.86
N ARG A 29 0.92 -5.63 33.47
CA ARG A 29 1.39 -6.94 33.00
C ARG A 29 0.61 -7.33 31.76
N LEU A 30 1.33 -7.58 30.68
CA LEU A 30 0.76 -7.87 29.37
C LEU A 30 0.17 -9.29 29.37
N ASP A 31 -1.01 -9.44 28.78
CA ASP A 31 -1.54 -10.76 28.43
C ASP A 31 -0.76 -11.38 27.26
N ALA A 32 -1.18 -12.56 26.82
CA ALA A 32 -0.44 -13.31 25.80
C ALA A 32 -0.50 -12.66 24.40
N THR A 33 -1.58 -11.97 24.07
CA THR A 33 -1.75 -11.26 22.79
C THR A 33 -0.95 -9.96 22.81
N GLN A 34 -1.12 -9.17 23.87
CA GLN A 34 -0.42 -7.90 24.12
C GLN A 34 1.10 -8.08 24.25
N ALA A 35 1.56 -9.24 24.72
CA ALA A 35 2.99 -9.55 24.81
C ALA A 35 3.73 -9.39 23.48
N THR A 36 3.03 -9.56 22.34
CA THR A 36 3.58 -9.29 21.00
C THR A 36 4.26 -7.92 20.91
N ALA A 37 3.64 -6.87 21.47
CA ALA A 37 4.16 -5.51 21.42
C ALA A 37 5.53 -5.38 22.12
N LEU A 38 5.76 -6.15 23.18
CA LEU A 38 7.05 -6.24 23.87
C LEU A 38 8.04 -7.08 23.06
N LEU A 39 7.65 -8.30 22.65
CA LEU A 39 8.51 -9.24 21.94
C LEU A 39 9.06 -8.65 20.63
N ARG A 40 8.20 -8.01 19.83
CA ARG A 40 8.60 -7.43 18.54
C ARG A 40 9.59 -6.28 18.70
N ARG A 41 9.46 -5.49 19.78
CA ARG A 41 10.41 -4.40 20.09
C ARG A 41 11.75 -4.93 20.60
N CYS A 42 11.76 -6.00 21.39
CA CYS A 42 12.99 -6.68 21.77
C CYS A 42 13.73 -7.19 20.51
N LEU A 43 13.01 -7.87 19.61
CA LEU A 43 13.55 -8.33 18.34
C LEU A 43 14.09 -7.19 17.48
N ALA A 44 13.32 -6.12 17.28
CA ALA A 44 13.75 -4.97 16.51
C ALA A 44 15.03 -4.33 17.10
N GLN A 45 15.09 -4.17 18.43
CA GLN A 45 16.25 -3.61 19.12
C GLN A 45 17.51 -4.47 18.98
N TRP A 46 17.38 -5.80 19.01
CA TRP A 46 18.51 -6.70 18.78
C TRP A 46 18.90 -6.76 17.31
N ALA A 47 17.92 -6.77 16.41
CA ALA A 47 18.12 -6.74 14.96
C ALA A 47 18.87 -5.48 14.50
N GLN A 48 18.76 -4.34 15.19
CA GLN A 48 19.57 -3.15 14.90
C GLN A 48 21.09 -3.38 15.04
N LYS A 49 21.51 -4.40 15.80
CA LYS A 49 22.92 -4.77 15.98
C LYS A 49 23.42 -5.79 14.96
N ASP A 50 22.53 -6.40 14.18
CA ASP A 50 22.86 -7.34 13.11
C ASP A 50 23.20 -6.54 11.84
N SER A 51 24.30 -6.90 11.16
CA SER A 51 24.78 -6.21 9.96
C SER A 51 24.14 -6.70 8.65
N THR A 52 23.22 -7.67 8.72
CA THR A 52 22.52 -8.21 7.54
C THR A 52 21.70 -7.11 6.84
N PRO A 53 21.78 -6.95 5.50
CA PRO A 53 21.13 -5.83 4.81
C PRO A 53 19.59 -5.78 4.95
N SER A 54 18.92 -6.94 4.93
CA SER A 54 17.46 -7.04 4.99
C SER A 54 16.95 -7.00 6.44
N ALA A 55 16.01 -6.10 6.73
CA ALA A 55 15.36 -5.99 8.04
C ALA A 55 14.70 -7.31 8.46
N SER A 56 13.99 -7.96 7.55
CA SER A 56 13.33 -9.25 7.78
C SER A 56 14.33 -10.37 8.06
N ASN A 57 15.51 -10.35 7.43
CA ASN A 57 16.55 -11.33 7.74
C ASN A 57 17.20 -11.06 9.10
N ARG A 58 17.47 -9.78 9.44
CA ARG A 58 18.00 -9.41 10.76
C ARG A 58 17.09 -9.89 11.89
N THR A 59 15.78 -9.64 11.81
CA THR A 59 14.83 -10.06 12.85
C THR A 59 14.71 -11.58 12.96
N ARG A 60 14.73 -12.31 11.83
CA ARG A 60 14.75 -13.78 11.83
C ARG A 60 16.01 -14.35 12.48
N ASN A 61 17.18 -13.76 12.22
CA ASN A 61 18.46 -14.21 12.80
C ASN A 61 18.50 -14.10 14.32
N VAL A 62 17.88 -13.06 14.89
CA VAL A 62 17.85 -12.83 16.34
C VAL A 62 16.68 -13.51 17.05
N LEU A 63 15.75 -14.13 16.33
CA LEU A 63 14.61 -14.83 16.91
C LEU A 63 15.00 -15.94 17.92
N PRO A 64 16.02 -16.78 17.66
CA PRO A 64 16.47 -17.78 18.64
C PRO A 64 16.93 -17.16 19.96
N HIS A 65 17.47 -15.93 19.93
CA HIS A 65 17.86 -15.22 21.15
C HIS A 65 16.63 -14.84 21.99
N LEU A 66 15.55 -14.40 21.36
CA LEU A 66 14.28 -14.12 22.05
C LEU A 66 13.76 -15.33 22.82
N ILE A 67 13.82 -16.50 22.20
CA ILE A 67 13.33 -17.76 22.79
C ILE A 67 14.12 -18.07 24.08
N CYS A 68 15.45 -17.89 24.06
CA CYS A 68 16.30 -18.07 25.24
C CYS A 68 16.01 -17.04 26.36
N GLU A 69 15.62 -15.82 25.98
CA GLU A 69 15.41 -14.70 26.90
C GLU A 69 13.98 -14.62 27.47
N LEU A 70 13.04 -15.45 27.00
CA LEU A 70 11.63 -15.38 27.38
C LEU A 70 11.40 -15.47 28.90
N ALA A 71 12.21 -16.25 29.61
CA ALA A 71 12.15 -16.35 31.08
C ALA A 71 12.47 -15.01 31.78
N GLN A 72 13.33 -14.18 31.19
CA GLN A 72 13.68 -12.86 31.73
C GLN A 72 12.57 -11.82 31.51
N LEU A 73 11.66 -12.07 30.57
CA LEU A 73 10.50 -11.22 30.30
C LEU A 73 9.31 -11.53 31.23
N ALA A 74 9.33 -12.65 31.95
CA ALA A 74 8.24 -13.08 32.83
C ALA A 74 7.73 -12.02 33.84
N PRO A 75 8.56 -11.13 34.42
CA PRO A 75 8.07 -10.08 35.32
C PRO A 75 7.09 -9.08 34.69
N PHE A 76 7.13 -8.92 33.37
CA PHE A 76 6.30 -7.99 32.58
C PHE A 76 5.03 -8.64 32.02
N LEU A 77 4.88 -9.95 32.18
CA LEU A 77 3.80 -10.74 31.61
C LEU A 77 2.86 -11.25 32.71
N GLN A 78 1.61 -11.49 32.37
CA GLN A 78 0.68 -12.14 33.29
C GLN A 78 1.11 -13.58 33.61
N PRO A 79 0.71 -14.13 34.78
CA PRO A 79 1.02 -15.52 35.11
C PRO A 79 0.55 -16.50 34.02
N GLY A 80 1.39 -17.47 33.66
CA GLY A 80 1.08 -18.47 32.62
C GLY A 80 1.42 -18.02 31.19
N VAL A 81 1.46 -16.72 30.90
CA VAL A 81 1.79 -16.18 29.57
C VAL A 81 3.16 -16.62 29.04
N PRO A 82 4.26 -16.64 29.84
CA PRO A 82 5.56 -17.12 29.33
C PRO A 82 5.51 -18.55 28.76
N ARG A 83 4.68 -19.43 29.33
CA ARG A 83 4.54 -20.79 28.83
C ARG A 83 3.77 -20.81 27.51
N GLN A 84 2.65 -20.09 27.43
CA GLN A 84 1.84 -19.98 26.22
C GLN A 84 2.67 -19.39 25.05
N LEU A 85 3.50 -18.39 25.33
CA LEU A 85 4.40 -17.81 24.33
C LEU A 85 5.49 -18.79 23.89
N ALA A 86 6.05 -19.61 24.80
CA ALA A 86 7.02 -20.64 24.42
C ALA A 86 6.40 -21.69 23.48
N GLU A 87 5.15 -22.09 23.76
CA GLU A 87 4.38 -22.99 22.91
C GLU A 87 4.10 -22.34 21.54
N ALA A 88 3.67 -21.07 21.51
CA ALA A 88 3.43 -20.34 20.27
C ALA A 88 4.70 -20.09 19.44
N LEU A 89 5.84 -19.77 20.06
CA LEU A 89 7.12 -19.62 19.36
C LEU A 89 7.62 -20.93 18.74
N SER A 90 7.09 -22.08 19.17
CA SER A 90 7.36 -23.37 18.54
C SER A 90 6.55 -23.58 17.24
N ASP A 91 5.49 -22.81 17.00
CA ASP A 91 4.78 -22.75 15.72
C ASP A 91 5.60 -21.91 14.71
N PRO A 92 6.05 -22.50 13.58
CA PRO A 92 6.78 -21.78 12.56
C PRO A 92 6.03 -20.56 12.01
N VAL A 93 4.70 -20.61 11.94
CA VAL A 93 3.91 -19.51 11.40
C VAL A 93 3.90 -18.33 12.36
N TYR A 94 3.62 -18.55 13.65
CA TYR A 94 3.69 -17.50 14.68
C TYR A 94 5.09 -16.87 14.75
N SER A 95 6.14 -17.70 14.76
CA SER A 95 7.53 -17.24 14.79
C SER A 95 7.92 -16.42 13.56
N ARG A 96 7.51 -16.84 12.36
CA ARG A 96 7.70 -16.09 11.11
C ARG A 96 7.01 -14.72 11.18
N ARG A 97 5.74 -14.70 11.58
CA ARG A 97 4.93 -13.48 11.69
C ARG A 97 5.48 -12.51 12.74
N LEU A 98 5.94 -13.01 13.89
CA LEU A 98 6.57 -12.17 14.91
C LEU A 98 7.83 -11.47 14.39
N ALA A 99 8.66 -12.17 13.61
CA ALA A 99 9.85 -11.58 13.00
C ALA A 99 9.50 -10.52 11.93
N GLU A 100 8.42 -10.73 11.18
CA GLU A 100 7.93 -9.79 10.16
C GLU A 100 7.38 -8.51 10.78
N VAL A 101 6.48 -8.61 11.77
CA VAL A 101 5.97 -7.40 12.47
C VAL A 101 7.03 -6.68 13.30
N ALA A 102 8.14 -7.35 13.64
CA ALA A 102 9.33 -6.73 14.21
C ALA A 102 10.18 -6.01 13.14
N ALA A 103 10.21 -6.52 11.90
CA ALA A 103 10.92 -5.88 10.80
C ALA A 103 10.23 -4.58 10.38
N ASP A 104 8.90 -4.54 10.42
CA ASP A 104 8.12 -3.33 10.14
C ASP A 104 8.53 -2.15 11.02
N LEU A 105 8.85 -2.38 12.31
CA LEU A 105 9.37 -1.34 13.22
C LEU A 105 10.71 -0.73 12.78
N LEU A 106 11.47 -1.41 11.93
CA LEU A 106 12.75 -0.94 11.41
C LEU A 106 12.59 -0.24 10.06
N LEU A 107 11.44 -0.39 9.40
CA LEU A 107 11.22 0.01 8.01
C LEU A 107 10.41 1.30 7.90
N SER A 108 9.55 1.60 8.89
CA SER A 108 8.72 2.80 8.86
C SER A 108 8.37 3.31 10.24
N GLU A 109 8.01 4.60 10.30
CA GLU A 109 7.29 5.14 11.44
C GLU A 109 5.84 4.63 11.43
N PRO A 110 5.23 4.38 12.60
CA PRO A 110 3.90 3.81 12.67
C PRO A 110 2.83 4.81 12.20
N VAL A 111 2.14 4.48 11.12
CA VAL A 111 0.95 5.21 10.62
C VAL A 111 -0.36 4.54 11.05
N ALA A 112 -0.28 3.28 11.44
CA ALA A 112 -1.40 2.48 11.91
C ALA A 112 -1.20 2.14 13.40
N PRO A 113 -2.29 1.83 14.10
CA PRO A 113 -2.22 1.34 15.48
C PRO A 113 -1.41 0.06 15.64
N GLU A 114 -1.12 -0.30 16.89
CA GLU A 114 -0.28 -1.43 17.27
C GLU A 114 -0.85 -2.77 16.75
N ILE A 115 0.01 -3.71 16.36
CA ILE A 115 -0.41 -5.07 15.96
C ILE A 115 0.00 -6.10 17.02
N CYS A 116 -0.97 -6.92 17.41
CA CYS A 116 -0.78 -8.06 18.31
C CYS A 116 -1.06 -9.38 17.59
N LEU A 117 -0.29 -10.42 17.93
CA LEU A 117 -0.49 -11.77 17.44
C LEU A 117 -1.12 -12.61 18.54
N ALA A 118 -2.28 -13.20 18.29
CA ALA A 118 -2.88 -14.14 19.21
C ALA A 118 -2.10 -15.48 19.16
N PRO A 119 -1.60 -16.00 20.30
CA PRO A 119 -0.74 -17.19 20.33
C PRO A 119 -1.50 -18.50 20.10
N SER A 120 -2.82 -18.48 20.19
CA SER A 120 -3.68 -19.65 20.04
C SER A 120 -5.01 -19.26 19.41
N PRO A 121 -5.74 -20.21 18.78
CA PRO A 121 -7.04 -19.91 18.22
C PRO A 121 -7.99 -19.35 19.28
N ALA A 122 -8.61 -18.21 18.98
CA ALA A 122 -9.65 -17.66 19.82
C ALA A 122 -11.02 -18.06 19.26
N PRO A 123 -11.97 -18.51 20.10
CA PRO A 123 -13.35 -18.64 19.69
C PRO A 123 -13.90 -17.22 19.46
N ARG A 124 -13.83 -16.75 18.21
CA ARG A 124 -14.48 -15.51 17.81
C ARG A 124 -15.86 -15.86 17.27
N ALA A 125 -16.91 -15.32 17.91
CA ALA A 125 -18.23 -15.32 17.33
C ALA A 125 -18.23 -14.31 16.19
N TRP A 126 -18.23 -14.79 14.96
CA TRP A 126 -18.45 -13.95 13.79
C TRP A 126 -19.95 -13.70 13.69
N SER A 127 -20.35 -12.43 13.60
CA SER A 127 -21.74 -12.06 13.38
C SER A 127 -22.23 -12.76 12.12
N SER A 128 -23.16 -13.68 12.29
CA SER A 128 -23.75 -14.45 11.20
C SER A 128 -25.22 -14.05 11.11
N GLY A 129 -25.50 -13.23 10.12
CA GLY A 129 -26.83 -12.75 9.79
C GLY A 129 -26.92 -12.50 8.29
N PRO A 130 -28.14 -12.51 7.71
CA PRO A 130 -28.34 -12.27 6.29
C PRO A 130 -27.84 -10.89 5.82
N ASP A 131 -27.60 -9.96 6.75
CA ASP A 131 -27.06 -8.62 6.51
C ASP A 131 -25.59 -8.44 6.90
N CYS A 132 -24.91 -9.50 7.39
CA CYS A 132 -23.52 -9.44 7.83
C CYS A 132 -22.61 -10.05 6.75
N PHE A 133 -21.87 -9.20 6.03
CA PHE A 133 -20.84 -9.64 5.08
C PHE A 133 -19.45 -9.57 5.71
N CYS A 134 -18.63 -10.59 5.46
CA CYS A 134 -17.20 -10.57 5.69
C CYS A 134 -16.50 -10.06 4.44
N ASP A 135 -16.11 -8.78 4.45
CA ASP A 135 -15.19 -8.23 3.47
C ASP A 135 -13.77 -8.58 3.87
N ALA A 136 -12.96 -8.97 2.88
CA ALA A 136 -11.56 -9.29 3.08
C ALA A 136 -10.66 -8.50 2.14
N ILE A 137 -9.56 -7.99 2.68
CA ILE A 137 -8.40 -7.59 1.90
C ILE A 137 -7.45 -8.78 1.85
N VAL A 138 -7.29 -9.36 0.66
CA VAL A 138 -6.35 -10.47 0.46
C VAL A 138 -5.03 -9.93 -0.07
N PHE A 139 -3.94 -10.26 0.62
CA PHE A 139 -2.58 -9.77 0.31
C PHE A 139 -1.55 -10.89 0.33
N ALA A 140 -0.39 -10.64 -0.28
CA ALA A 140 0.75 -11.58 -0.27
C ALA A 140 2.06 -10.94 0.20
N ASP A 141 2.16 -9.61 0.17
CA ASP A 141 3.27 -8.87 0.77
C ASP A 141 2.92 -8.48 2.21
N HIS A 142 3.64 -9.06 3.16
CA HIS A 142 3.46 -8.82 4.59
C HIS A 142 4.01 -7.48 5.06
N GLN A 143 4.90 -6.86 4.28
CA GLN A 143 5.64 -5.69 4.72
C GLN A 143 4.69 -4.51 4.93
N LEU A 144 4.64 -3.97 6.15
CA LEU A 144 3.81 -2.84 6.54
C LEU A 144 2.30 -3.04 6.25
N ILE A 145 1.81 -4.29 6.16
CA ILE A 145 0.45 -4.56 5.70
C ILE A 145 -0.64 -3.90 6.57
N THR A 146 -0.47 -3.80 7.88
CA THR A 146 -1.43 -3.09 8.75
C THR A 146 -1.55 -1.62 8.41
N HIS A 147 -0.50 -1.02 7.87
CA HIS A 147 -0.52 0.37 7.43
C HIS A 147 -1.26 0.55 6.10
N GLU A 148 -1.22 -0.43 5.21
CA GLU A 148 -2.04 -0.48 4.00
C GLU A 148 -3.52 -0.75 4.33
N LEU A 149 -3.79 -1.60 5.33
CA LEU A 149 -5.16 -1.95 5.77
C LEU A 149 -5.85 -0.83 6.54
N TYR A 150 -5.12 -0.07 7.35
CA TYR A 150 -5.70 0.93 8.26
C TYR A 150 -6.65 1.95 7.60
N PRO A 151 -6.30 2.62 6.49
CA PRO A 151 -7.24 3.56 5.85
C PRO A 151 -8.54 2.88 5.37
N LEU A 152 -8.46 1.63 4.92
CA LEU A 152 -9.64 0.86 4.46
C LEU A 152 -10.55 0.49 5.63
N VAL A 153 -9.95 0.05 6.74
CA VAL A 153 -10.66 -0.29 7.97
C VAL A 153 -11.34 0.91 8.60
N VAL A 154 -10.66 2.06 8.67
CA VAL A 154 -11.26 3.29 9.20
C VAL A 154 -12.53 3.65 8.42
N ASP A 155 -12.47 3.60 7.09
CA ASP A 155 -13.64 3.88 6.27
C ASP A 155 -14.76 2.85 6.43
N ALA A 156 -14.42 1.57 6.56
CA ALA A 156 -15.41 0.51 6.79
C ALA A 156 -16.15 0.72 8.12
N CYS A 157 -15.41 1.04 9.19
CA CYS A 157 -15.98 1.39 10.49
C CYS A 157 -16.87 2.64 10.43
N VAL A 158 -16.47 3.67 9.68
CA VAL A 158 -17.27 4.89 9.52
C VAL A 158 -18.55 4.62 8.71
N ALA A 159 -18.46 3.83 7.65
CA ALA A 159 -19.59 3.54 6.77
C ALA A 159 -20.65 2.65 7.42
N ASN A 160 -20.22 1.60 8.14
CA ASN A 160 -21.11 0.51 8.58
C ASN A 160 -21.08 0.24 10.08
N GLY A 161 -20.38 1.06 10.87
CA GLY A 161 -20.24 0.88 12.31
C GLY A 161 -19.43 -0.37 12.68
N LEU A 162 -19.67 -0.90 13.88
CA LEU A 162 -18.95 -2.07 14.41
C LEU A 162 -19.47 -3.41 13.87
N ASP A 163 -20.55 -3.39 13.09
CA ASP A 163 -21.30 -4.59 12.68
C ASP A 163 -20.73 -5.26 11.43
N GLN A 164 -19.98 -4.53 10.59
CA GLN A 164 -19.31 -5.09 9.43
C GLN A 164 -17.89 -5.54 9.78
N THR A 165 -17.53 -6.74 9.31
CA THR A 165 -16.21 -7.29 9.57
C THR A 165 -15.32 -7.18 8.34
N LEU A 166 -14.45 -6.15 8.30
CA LEU A 166 -13.34 -6.10 7.36
C LEU A 166 -12.12 -6.82 7.96
N VAL A 167 -11.61 -7.82 7.24
CA VAL A 167 -10.42 -8.58 7.65
C VAL A 167 -9.28 -8.45 6.66
N GLY A 168 -8.05 -8.43 7.14
CA GLY A 168 -6.87 -8.70 6.33
C GLY A 168 -6.59 -10.20 6.29
N VAL A 169 -6.31 -10.76 5.12
CA VAL A 169 -6.02 -12.19 4.95
C VAL A 169 -4.79 -12.36 4.06
N ASP A 170 -3.77 -13.02 4.59
CA ASP A 170 -2.65 -13.43 3.76
C ASP A 170 -3.04 -14.60 2.85
N VAL A 171 -2.50 -14.63 1.63
CA VAL A 171 -2.74 -15.73 0.69
C VAL A 171 -2.31 -17.11 1.23
N ASP A 172 -1.27 -17.19 2.06
CA ASP A 172 -0.84 -18.46 2.67
C ASP A 172 -1.85 -18.97 3.71
N TRP A 173 -2.79 -18.12 4.15
CA TRP A 173 -3.79 -18.48 5.16
C TRP A 173 -5.10 -18.99 4.54
N LEU A 174 -5.22 -18.94 3.21
CA LEU A 174 -6.39 -19.41 2.50
C LEU A 174 -6.42 -20.95 2.42
N VAL A 175 -7.59 -21.52 2.70
CA VAL A 175 -7.92 -22.93 2.53
C VAL A 175 -9.14 -23.00 1.62
N GLY A 176 -8.90 -23.08 0.31
CA GLY A 176 -9.95 -22.82 -0.67
C GLY A 176 -10.32 -21.34 -0.66
N ASP A 177 -11.59 -21.04 -0.47
CA ASP A 177 -12.14 -19.69 -0.35
C ASP A 177 -12.37 -19.22 1.09
N CYS A 178 -11.89 -19.99 2.07
CA CYS A 178 -11.97 -19.66 3.50
C CYS A 178 -10.60 -19.25 4.04
N ALA A 179 -10.58 -18.38 5.05
CA ALA A 179 -9.38 -17.98 5.77
C ALA A 179 -9.18 -18.78 7.05
N SER A 180 -8.00 -19.38 7.24
CA SER A 180 -7.62 -20.06 8.50
C SER A 180 -7.03 -19.11 9.55
N ARG A 181 -6.72 -17.88 9.15
CA ARG A 181 -6.15 -16.82 9.98
C ARG A 181 -6.53 -15.47 9.39
N VAL A 182 -6.68 -14.45 10.24
CA VAL A 182 -7.15 -13.13 9.85
C VAL A 182 -6.48 -12.04 10.69
N VAL A 183 -6.30 -10.86 10.09
CA VAL A 183 -5.99 -9.62 10.79
C VAL A 183 -7.29 -8.84 10.94
N THR A 184 -7.64 -8.47 12.16
CA THR A 184 -8.84 -7.67 12.47
C THR A 184 -8.45 -6.43 13.22
N TYR A 185 -9.27 -5.38 13.12
CA TYR A 185 -9.10 -4.18 13.92
C TYR A 185 -10.08 -4.20 15.10
N ASP A 186 -9.55 -3.99 16.30
CA ASP A 186 -10.31 -3.78 17.53
C ASP A 186 -10.49 -2.27 17.72
N VAL A 187 -11.70 -1.79 17.44
CA VAL A 187 -12.04 -0.36 17.52
C VAL A 187 -12.04 0.13 18.97
N GLU A 188 -12.39 -0.72 19.94
CA GLU A 188 -12.45 -0.34 21.35
C GLU A 188 -11.05 -0.13 21.93
N GLN A 189 -10.11 -0.99 21.54
CA GLN A 189 -8.72 -0.93 22.00
C GLN A 189 -7.80 -0.14 21.05
N ASP A 190 -8.31 0.30 19.90
CA ASP A 190 -7.53 0.94 18.83
C ASP A 190 -6.26 0.15 18.49
N LEU A 191 -6.42 -1.12 18.09
CA LEU A 191 -5.29 -1.99 17.72
C LEU A 191 -5.67 -3.04 16.68
N PHE A 192 -4.68 -3.57 15.99
CA PHE A 192 -4.81 -4.73 15.13
C PHE A 192 -4.52 -6.03 15.89
N VAL A 193 -5.32 -7.07 15.63
CA VAL A 193 -5.10 -8.43 16.12
C VAL A 193 -5.05 -9.40 14.96
N GLU A 194 -3.91 -10.09 14.80
CA GLU A 194 -3.79 -11.27 13.95
C GLU A 194 -4.20 -12.51 14.77
N THR A 195 -5.20 -13.25 14.30
CA THR A 195 -5.80 -14.36 15.05
C THR A 195 -5.88 -15.62 14.20
N PRO A 196 -5.27 -16.75 14.61
CA PRO A 196 -5.56 -18.05 14.00
C PRO A 196 -7.00 -18.47 14.34
N LEU A 197 -7.68 -19.11 13.40
CA LEU A 197 -9.09 -19.48 13.56
C LEU A 197 -9.25 -20.98 13.80
N ALA A 198 -10.08 -21.33 14.79
CA ALA A 198 -10.39 -22.73 15.06
C ALA A 198 -11.23 -23.36 13.93
N THR A 199 -12.08 -22.55 13.29
CA THR A 199 -12.84 -22.90 12.09
C THR A 199 -12.51 -21.86 11.01
N PRO A 200 -12.12 -22.26 9.79
CA PRO A 200 -11.87 -21.31 8.71
C PRO A 200 -13.08 -20.42 8.44
N LEU A 201 -12.83 -19.13 8.23
CA LEU A 201 -13.84 -18.11 7.97
C LEU A 201 -14.12 -18.02 6.47
N ALA A 202 -15.39 -18.17 6.07
CA ALA A 202 -15.81 -17.93 4.70
C ALA A 202 -15.73 -16.43 4.38
N LEU A 203 -15.22 -16.09 3.20
CA LEU A 203 -15.08 -14.71 2.75
C LEU A 203 -16.18 -14.39 1.73
N ASP A 204 -16.98 -13.36 2.01
CA ASP A 204 -18.13 -12.99 1.17
C ASP A 204 -17.73 -12.09 0.01
N ARG A 205 -16.80 -11.16 0.26
CA ARG A 205 -16.27 -10.24 -0.74
C ARG A 205 -14.78 -10.05 -0.53
N VAL A 206 -14.03 -10.03 -1.62
CA VAL A 206 -12.57 -9.87 -1.56
C VAL A 206 -12.11 -8.69 -2.41
N LEU A 207 -11.23 -7.89 -1.85
CA LEU A 207 -10.41 -6.94 -2.58
C LEU A 207 -8.96 -7.40 -2.50
N LEU A 208 -8.32 -7.54 -3.66
CA LEU A 208 -6.96 -8.05 -3.72
C LEU A 208 -5.98 -6.86 -3.80
N LEU A 209 -5.07 -6.76 -2.84
CA LEU A 209 -4.09 -5.66 -2.75
C LEU A 209 -2.72 -6.21 -2.35
N SER A 210 -1.64 -5.48 -2.64
CA SER A 210 -0.29 -5.84 -2.18
C SER A 210 0.08 -7.31 -2.45
N LEU A 211 -0.12 -7.77 -3.70
CA LEU A 211 0.08 -9.16 -4.11
C LEU A 211 1.55 -9.50 -4.46
N GLY A 212 2.49 -8.58 -4.20
CA GLY A 212 3.91 -8.77 -4.42
C GLY A 212 4.33 -8.84 -5.91
N PRO A 213 5.54 -9.36 -6.22
CA PRO A 213 6.11 -9.30 -7.57
C PRO A 213 5.36 -10.08 -8.65
N GLN A 214 4.53 -11.06 -8.27
CA GLN A 214 3.72 -11.88 -9.18
C GLN A 214 2.24 -11.43 -9.20
N GLU A 215 1.98 -10.17 -8.87
CA GLU A 215 0.65 -9.60 -8.65
C GLU A 215 -0.40 -10.03 -9.69
N GLN A 216 -0.10 -9.88 -10.99
CA GLN A 216 -1.05 -10.23 -12.06
C GLN A 216 -1.37 -11.73 -12.11
N GLN A 217 -0.35 -12.58 -11.96
CA GLN A 217 -0.54 -14.03 -11.95
C GLN A 217 -1.36 -14.47 -10.74
N LEU A 218 -1.04 -13.92 -9.57
CA LEU A 218 -1.72 -14.26 -8.33
C LEU A 218 -3.16 -13.75 -8.32
N HIS A 219 -3.41 -12.55 -8.83
CA HIS A 219 -4.77 -12.03 -9.03
C HIS A 219 -5.58 -12.99 -9.91
N ARG A 220 -5.06 -13.38 -11.08
CA ARG A 220 -5.76 -14.33 -11.97
C ARG A 220 -6.10 -15.65 -11.27
N GLN A 221 -5.22 -16.16 -10.41
CA GLN A 221 -5.46 -17.39 -9.66
C GLN A 221 -6.54 -17.20 -8.58
N LEU A 222 -6.46 -16.13 -7.80
CA LEU A 222 -7.41 -15.82 -6.73
C LEU A 222 -8.80 -15.49 -7.30
N ASP A 223 -8.88 -14.83 -8.45
CA ASP A 223 -10.15 -14.56 -9.15
C ASP A 223 -10.87 -15.86 -9.55
N GLN A 224 -10.13 -16.94 -9.88
CA GLN A 224 -10.73 -18.26 -10.13
C GLN A 224 -11.33 -18.89 -8.86
N VAL A 225 -10.80 -18.55 -7.68
CA VAL A 225 -11.29 -19.05 -6.39
C VAL A 225 -12.51 -18.26 -5.92
N PHE A 226 -12.44 -16.93 -6.01
CA PHE A 226 -13.48 -16.06 -5.46
C PHE A 226 -14.59 -15.71 -6.46
N GLY A 227 -14.29 -15.69 -7.76
CA GLY A 227 -15.23 -15.41 -8.84
C GLY A 227 -15.92 -14.06 -8.66
N ALA A 228 -17.25 -14.06 -8.71
CA ALA A 228 -18.07 -12.85 -8.56
C ALA A 228 -17.93 -12.13 -7.20
N ARG A 229 -17.29 -12.77 -6.21
CA ARG A 229 -16.96 -12.13 -4.92
C ARG A 229 -15.75 -11.21 -4.99
N CYS A 230 -14.96 -11.27 -6.06
CA CYS A 230 -13.84 -10.36 -6.28
C CYS A 230 -14.36 -8.97 -6.68
N ARG A 231 -14.05 -7.96 -5.87
CA ARG A 231 -14.47 -6.56 -6.09
C ARG A 231 -13.86 -5.94 -7.35
N ASN A 232 -12.66 -6.39 -7.71
CA ASN A 232 -11.99 -6.03 -8.96
C ASN A 232 -11.71 -7.31 -9.76
N PRO A 233 -12.66 -7.82 -10.56
CA PRO A 233 -12.47 -9.07 -11.29
C PRO A 233 -11.27 -9.03 -12.24
N TRP A 234 -10.57 -10.15 -12.39
CA TRP A 234 -9.35 -10.22 -13.22
C TRP A 234 -9.59 -9.74 -14.65
N VAL A 235 -10.74 -10.08 -15.23
CA VAL A 235 -11.07 -9.75 -16.63
C VAL A 235 -11.09 -8.24 -16.90
N GLU A 236 -11.49 -7.46 -15.89
CA GLU A 236 -11.52 -6.00 -15.96
C GLU A 236 -10.16 -5.43 -15.53
N ALA A 237 -9.57 -5.96 -14.45
CA ALA A 237 -8.30 -5.48 -13.92
C ALA A 237 -7.15 -5.58 -14.95
N GLN A 238 -7.08 -6.68 -15.72
CA GLN A 238 -6.06 -6.85 -16.75
C GLN A 238 -6.15 -5.81 -17.88
N LYS A 239 -7.30 -5.14 -18.08
CA LYS A 239 -7.42 -4.06 -19.06
C LYS A 239 -6.63 -2.83 -18.63
N LEU A 240 -6.63 -2.53 -17.32
CA LEU A 240 -5.88 -1.43 -16.72
C LEU A 240 -4.37 -1.73 -16.68
N ASP A 241 -3.99 -3.00 -16.55
CA ASP A 241 -2.58 -3.44 -16.52
C ASP A 241 -1.82 -3.14 -17.84
N ASN A 242 -2.54 -2.90 -18.93
CA ASN A 242 -1.95 -2.53 -20.21
C ASN A 242 -1.96 -1.00 -20.39
N LYS A 243 -0.83 -0.34 -20.12
CA LYS A 243 -0.67 1.11 -20.26
C LYS A 243 -1.04 1.65 -21.64
N ILE A 244 -0.81 0.89 -22.71
CA ILE A 244 -1.15 1.31 -24.08
C ILE A 244 -2.67 1.39 -24.26
N ASN A 245 -3.39 0.38 -23.77
CA ASN A 245 -4.84 0.35 -23.84
C ASN A 245 -5.46 1.47 -23.02
N THR A 246 -4.94 1.69 -21.81
CA THR A 246 -5.42 2.72 -20.89
C THR A 246 -5.25 4.12 -21.47
N ILE A 247 -4.04 4.46 -21.94
CA ILE A 247 -3.74 5.76 -22.58
C ILE A 247 -4.59 5.95 -23.84
N SER A 248 -4.70 4.93 -24.69
CA SER A 248 -5.53 4.99 -25.91
C SER A 248 -7.00 5.24 -25.60
N ALA A 249 -7.52 4.68 -24.50
CA ALA A 249 -8.91 4.86 -24.11
C ALA A 249 -9.17 6.28 -23.59
N TRP A 250 -8.27 6.82 -22.77
CA TRP A 250 -8.34 8.20 -22.29
C TRP A 250 -8.19 9.23 -23.40
N HIS A 251 -7.26 9.00 -24.34
CA HIS A 251 -7.10 9.85 -25.52
C HIS A 251 -8.41 9.96 -26.34
N ARG A 252 -9.13 8.84 -26.53
CA ARG A 252 -10.43 8.84 -27.24
C ARG A 252 -11.51 9.65 -26.54
N LEU A 253 -11.39 9.86 -25.22
CA LEU A 253 -12.29 10.72 -24.45
C LEU A 253 -11.85 12.19 -24.42
N GLY A 254 -10.75 12.53 -25.08
CA GLY A 254 -10.19 13.88 -25.05
C GLY A 254 -9.53 14.24 -23.71
N LEU A 255 -9.22 13.25 -22.88
CA LEU A 255 -8.45 13.46 -21.65
C LEU A 255 -6.98 13.66 -22.02
N ALA A 256 -6.29 14.53 -21.28
CA ALA A 256 -4.89 14.81 -21.52
C ALA A 256 -4.01 13.62 -21.13
N VAL A 257 -3.25 13.12 -22.10
CA VAL A 257 -2.29 12.01 -21.97
C VAL A 257 -0.98 12.38 -22.70
N PRO A 258 0.15 11.73 -22.36
CA PRO A 258 1.36 11.83 -23.18
C PRO A 258 1.17 11.21 -24.56
N GLU A 259 1.91 11.73 -25.55
CA GLU A 259 2.08 11.05 -26.84
C GLU A 259 2.87 9.76 -26.59
N GLN A 260 2.45 8.66 -27.20
CA GLN A 260 2.94 7.33 -26.87
C GLN A 260 3.40 6.55 -28.10
N HIS A 261 4.59 5.95 -28.02
CA HIS A 261 5.10 5.00 -29.02
C HIS A 261 5.44 3.66 -28.34
N SER A 262 4.76 2.59 -28.74
CA SER A 262 5.08 1.22 -28.31
C SER A 262 6.26 0.66 -29.10
N TYR A 263 7.15 -0.08 -28.43
CA TYR A 263 8.27 -0.75 -29.09
C TYR A 263 8.55 -2.12 -28.46
N PRO A 264 8.88 -3.14 -29.28
CA PRO A 264 9.27 -4.44 -28.75
C PRO A 264 10.66 -4.38 -28.12
N VAL A 265 10.98 -5.41 -27.32
CA VAL A 265 12.35 -5.65 -26.86
C VAL A 265 13.33 -5.66 -28.04
N ASN A 266 14.48 -4.98 -27.88
CA ASN A 266 15.54 -4.81 -28.89
C ASN A 266 15.14 -4.02 -30.15
N ALA A 267 14.04 -3.26 -30.15
CA ALA A 267 13.66 -2.45 -31.29
C ALA A 267 14.72 -1.41 -31.67
N SER A 268 15.28 -1.49 -32.89
CA SER A 268 16.20 -0.48 -33.43
C SER A 268 15.49 0.82 -33.83
N THR A 269 14.17 0.76 -34.02
CA THR A 269 13.31 1.85 -34.51
C THR A 269 13.10 2.98 -33.51
N ILE A 270 13.46 2.78 -32.23
CA ILE A 270 13.30 3.83 -31.20
C ILE A 270 14.44 4.85 -31.20
N LYS A 271 15.63 4.45 -31.65
CA LYS A 271 16.81 5.32 -31.62
C LYS A 271 16.65 6.61 -32.44
N PRO A 272 15.98 6.61 -33.61
CA PRO A 272 15.66 7.84 -34.33
C PRO A 272 14.73 8.78 -33.56
N ILE A 273 13.69 8.27 -32.90
CA ILE A 273 12.70 9.08 -32.15
C ILE A 273 13.40 9.81 -30.98
N LEU A 274 14.31 9.11 -30.31
CA LEU A 274 15.10 9.67 -29.21
C LEU A 274 16.16 10.70 -29.63
N ARG A 275 16.36 10.93 -30.94
CA ARG A 275 17.30 11.95 -31.46
C ARG A 275 16.65 13.30 -31.70
N ASP A 276 15.33 13.36 -31.74
CA ASP A 276 14.63 14.64 -31.68
C ASP A 276 14.88 15.21 -30.27
N ALA A 277 15.31 16.46 -30.18
CA ALA A 277 15.80 17.13 -28.95
C ALA A 277 14.68 17.41 -27.93
N SER A 278 13.87 16.40 -27.66
CA SER A 278 12.72 16.35 -26.77
C SER A 278 13.04 15.46 -25.59
N GLU A 279 12.45 15.76 -24.44
CA GLU A 279 12.53 14.89 -23.28
C GLU A 279 11.48 13.78 -23.38
N TRP A 280 11.88 12.59 -22.98
CA TRP A 280 11.02 11.41 -23.05
C TRP A 280 11.00 10.65 -21.74
N VAL A 281 9.98 9.81 -21.59
CA VAL A 281 9.87 8.84 -20.50
C VAL A 281 9.85 7.43 -21.10
N LEU A 282 10.78 6.59 -20.70
CA LEU A 282 10.82 5.18 -21.03
C LEU A 282 10.12 4.39 -19.92
N LYS A 283 9.18 3.51 -20.27
CA LYS A 283 8.43 2.68 -19.32
C LYS A 283 8.21 1.28 -19.88
N PRO A 284 8.30 0.22 -19.07
CA PRO A 284 7.80 -1.10 -19.47
C PRO A 284 6.26 -1.11 -19.52
N VAL A 285 5.70 -1.86 -20.47
CA VAL A 285 4.23 -1.94 -20.66
C VAL A 285 3.54 -2.43 -19.39
N ALA A 286 4.03 -3.53 -18.80
CA ALA A 286 3.35 -4.27 -17.74
C ALA A 286 3.99 -4.14 -16.34
N SER A 287 5.00 -3.27 -16.15
CA SER A 287 5.60 -3.07 -14.83
C SER A 287 4.77 -2.15 -13.93
N SER A 288 4.93 -2.28 -12.61
CA SER A 288 4.31 -1.42 -11.60
C SER A 288 5.36 -0.73 -10.72
N LEU A 289 4.92 0.21 -9.88
CA LEU A 289 5.75 0.91 -8.87
C LEU A 289 6.93 1.72 -9.43
N GLY A 290 6.94 2.01 -10.74
CA GLY A 290 8.06 2.70 -11.40
C GLY A 290 9.24 1.80 -11.76
N GLN A 291 9.11 0.47 -11.65
CA GLN A 291 10.18 -0.45 -12.05
C GLN A 291 10.49 -0.32 -13.55
N GLY A 292 11.77 -0.11 -13.86
CA GLY A 292 12.26 0.05 -15.23
C GLY A 292 11.88 1.37 -15.89
N VAL A 293 11.27 2.30 -15.15
CA VAL A 293 10.94 3.65 -15.66
C VAL A 293 12.19 4.52 -15.64
N SER A 294 12.38 5.33 -16.69
CA SER A 294 13.52 6.25 -16.78
C SER A 294 13.15 7.51 -17.54
N LEU A 295 13.68 8.65 -17.10
CA LEU A 295 13.60 9.90 -17.83
C LEU A 295 14.78 9.99 -18.80
N VAL A 296 14.49 10.24 -20.07
CA VAL A 296 15.48 10.48 -21.11
C VAL A 296 15.58 12.00 -21.31
N PRO A 297 16.73 12.61 -20.99
CA PRO A 297 16.90 14.04 -21.19
C PRO A 297 16.96 14.37 -22.69
N ALA A 298 16.59 15.61 -23.05
CA ALA A 298 16.62 16.10 -24.43
C ALA A 298 18.00 15.97 -25.10
N VAL A 299 19.06 16.01 -24.30
CA VAL A 299 20.43 15.78 -24.74
C VAL A 299 21.00 14.59 -23.98
N ALA A 300 20.93 13.41 -24.59
CA ALA A 300 21.47 12.17 -24.05
C ALA A 300 22.51 11.57 -25.01
N SER A 301 23.62 11.03 -24.48
CA SER A 301 24.56 10.29 -25.31
C SER A 301 23.93 8.98 -25.81
N PRO A 302 24.31 8.48 -27.01
CA PRO A 302 23.83 7.20 -27.51
C PRO A 302 24.06 6.03 -26.55
N GLU A 303 25.18 6.05 -25.82
CA GLU A 303 25.54 5.05 -24.81
C GLU A 303 24.58 5.08 -23.62
N HIS A 304 24.24 6.27 -23.14
CA HIS A 304 23.31 6.45 -22.04
C HIS A 304 21.90 5.99 -22.43
N VAL A 305 21.42 6.39 -23.60
CA VAL A 305 20.14 5.92 -24.15
C VAL A 305 20.10 4.38 -24.25
N ALA A 306 21.19 3.76 -24.71
CA ALA A 306 21.28 2.31 -24.79
C ALA A 306 21.28 1.62 -23.40
N GLU A 307 21.78 2.27 -22.36
CA GLU A 307 21.67 1.80 -20.98
C GLU A 307 20.23 1.86 -20.47
N LEU A 308 19.55 2.99 -20.66
CA LEU A 308 18.16 3.17 -20.24
C LEU A 308 17.24 2.14 -20.93
N LEU A 309 17.40 1.93 -22.24
CA LEU A 309 16.65 0.91 -22.99
C LEU A 309 16.91 -0.50 -22.46
N ARG A 310 18.16 -0.86 -22.18
CA ARG A 310 18.50 -2.16 -21.59
C ARG A 310 17.89 -2.35 -20.22
N SER A 311 17.81 -1.28 -19.41
CA SER A 311 17.15 -1.31 -18.11
C SER A 311 15.64 -1.58 -18.25
N CYS A 312 14.98 -0.86 -19.16
CA CYS A 312 13.55 -1.06 -19.47
C CYS A 312 13.25 -2.48 -19.98
N TRP A 313 14.05 -2.98 -20.95
CA TRP A 313 13.84 -4.30 -21.57
C TRP A 313 13.99 -5.50 -20.62
N ARG A 314 14.59 -5.32 -19.44
CA ARG A 314 14.58 -6.37 -18.40
C ARG A 314 13.16 -6.76 -17.96
N TYR A 315 12.19 -5.88 -18.21
CA TYR A 315 10.79 -6.04 -17.83
C TYR A 315 9.86 -6.29 -19.03
N GLY A 316 10.41 -6.49 -20.24
CA GLY A 316 9.67 -6.80 -21.46
C GLY A 316 9.54 -5.62 -22.42
N ASP A 317 8.46 -5.64 -23.20
CA ASP A 317 8.17 -4.59 -24.19
C ASP A 317 7.98 -3.23 -23.53
N GLY A 318 8.31 -2.18 -24.27
CA GLY A 318 8.40 -0.84 -23.74
C GLY A 318 7.48 0.15 -24.44
N VAL A 319 7.32 1.27 -23.76
CA VAL A 319 6.58 2.44 -24.18
C VAL A 319 7.51 3.65 -24.02
N LEU A 320 7.47 4.52 -25.03
CA LEU A 320 8.13 5.81 -25.05
C LEU A 320 7.04 6.88 -25.00
N GLU A 321 7.07 7.72 -23.98
CA GLU A 321 6.09 8.77 -23.77
C GLU A 321 6.74 10.15 -23.82
N SER A 322 6.09 11.11 -24.47
CA SER A 322 6.52 12.49 -24.37
C SER A 322 6.44 12.95 -22.93
N ARG A 323 7.44 13.72 -22.48
CA ARG A 323 7.49 14.20 -21.10
C ARG A 323 6.46 15.31 -20.90
N ARG A 324 5.53 15.13 -19.95
CA ARG A 324 4.38 16.02 -19.69
C ARG A 324 4.27 16.48 -18.22
N ASP A 325 5.40 16.62 -17.54
CA ASP A 325 5.50 17.09 -16.15
C ASP A 325 6.04 18.53 -16.08
N GLY A 326 5.44 19.45 -16.84
CA GLY A 326 5.86 20.86 -16.90
C GLY A 326 5.73 21.62 -15.56
N ILE A 327 5.03 21.04 -14.58
CA ILE A 327 4.91 21.54 -13.21
C ILE A 327 5.70 20.64 -12.27
N SER A 328 6.61 21.26 -11.51
CA SER A 328 7.41 20.65 -10.44
C SER A 328 6.90 21.05 -9.05
N TRP A 329 7.41 20.39 -8.01
CA TRP A 329 7.25 20.83 -6.63
C TRP A 329 8.53 21.52 -6.15
N ARG A 330 8.41 22.64 -5.44
CA ARG A 330 9.52 23.42 -4.89
C ARG A 330 9.54 23.30 -3.37
N ASP A 331 10.68 22.91 -2.82
CA ASP A 331 10.88 22.84 -1.37
C ASP A 331 11.13 24.21 -0.72
N ALA A 332 11.25 24.21 0.61
CA ALA A 332 11.50 25.42 1.39
C ALA A 332 12.87 26.07 1.10
N ASP A 333 13.84 25.27 0.63
CA ASP A 333 15.17 25.74 0.23
C ASP A 333 15.20 26.26 -1.22
N GLY A 334 14.08 26.13 -1.94
CA GLY A 334 13.90 26.58 -3.31
C GLY A 334 14.33 25.58 -4.38
N ALA A 335 14.74 24.37 -4.01
CA ALA A 335 15.07 23.32 -4.97
C ALA A 335 13.79 22.72 -5.56
N GLN A 336 13.89 22.29 -6.82
CA GLN A 336 12.75 21.74 -7.56
C GLN A 336 12.85 20.24 -7.72
N HIS A 337 11.69 19.61 -7.68
CA HIS A 337 11.52 18.17 -7.68
C HIS A 337 10.42 17.75 -8.64
N SER A 338 10.56 16.58 -9.27
CA SER A 338 9.45 15.99 -10.01
C SER A 338 8.28 15.68 -9.07
N LEU A 339 7.06 15.76 -9.59
CA LEU A 339 5.83 15.57 -8.81
C LEU A 339 4.90 14.63 -9.56
N ALA A 340 4.42 13.59 -8.87
CA ALA A 340 3.34 12.72 -9.33
C ALA A 340 2.25 12.67 -8.27
N LEU A 341 0.99 12.68 -8.69
CA LEU A 341 -0.17 12.64 -7.81
C LEU A 341 -0.88 11.30 -8.03
N ARG A 342 -1.35 10.69 -6.95
CA ARG A 342 -2.25 9.54 -6.97
C ARG A 342 -3.59 9.93 -6.36
N LEU A 343 -4.66 9.66 -7.09
CA LEU A 343 -6.03 9.72 -6.58
C LEU A 343 -6.62 8.32 -6.51
N HIS A 344 -7.32 8.01 -5.43
CA HIS A 344 -8.08 6.77 -5.34
C HIS A 344 -9.50 7.05 -5.81
N VAL A 345 -9.90 6.31 -6.84
CA VAL A 345 -11.25 6.37 -7.37
C VAL A 345 -11.99 5.12 -6.95
N VAL A 346 -13.16 5.31 -6.35
CA VAL A 346 -14.06 4.23 -5.96
C VAL A 346 -15.31 4.27 -6.80
N SER A 347 -15.74 3.10 -7.27
CA SER A 347 -16.97 2.96 -8.06
C SER A 347 -17.90 1.95 -7.43
N ASP A 348 -19.19 2.24 -7.46
CA ASP A 348 -20.25 1.31 -7.13
C ASP A 348 -21.44 1.48 -8.08
N ASP A 349 -22.58 0.88 -7.74
CA ASP A 349 -23.80 0.95 -8.54
C ASP A 349 -24.45 2.35 -8.52
N GLU A 350 -24.10 3.23 -7.57
CA GLU A 350 -24.60 4.60 -7.46
C GLU A 350 -23.70 5.62 -8.18
N GLY A 351 -22.44 5.27 -8.46
CA GLY A 351 -21.56 6.03 -9.34
C GLY A 351 -20.10 5.98 -8.93
N VAL A 352 -19.32 6.93 -9.45
CA VAL A 352 -17.86 7.01 -9.30
C VAL A 352 -17.48 8.22 -8.46
N GLU A 353 -16.57 8.06 -7.51
CA GLU A 353 -16.14 9.12 -6.61
C GLU A 353 -14.63 9.11 -6.34
N VAL A 354 -14.07 10.29 -6.02
CA VAL A 354 -12.71 10.49 -5.52
C VAL A 354 -12.78 11.20 -4.19
N GLU A 355 -12.39 10.51 -3.12
CA GLU A 355 -12.38 11.03 -1.75
C GLU A 355 -10.99 11.10 -1.14
N SER A 356 -9.97 10.50 -1.76
CA SER A 356 -8.61 10.47 -1.20
C SER A 356 -7.51 10.46 -2.25
N GLY A 357 -6.30 10.73 -1.79
CA GLY A 357 -5.09 10.65 -2.60
C GLY A 357 -3.85 11.11 -1.85
N TYR A 358 -2.73 11.13 -2.55
CA TYR A 358 -1.46 11.63 -2.05
C TYR A 358 -0.55 12.08 -3.20
N ALA A 359 0.52 12.78 -2.86
CA ALA A 359 1.55 13.19 -3.81
C ALA A 359 2.86 12.47 -3.52
N THR A 360 3.58 12.07 -4.57
CA THR A 360 4.98 11.62 -4.49
C THR A 360 5.86 12.69 -5.12
N VAL A 361 6.91 13.07 -4.39
CA VAL A 361 7.91 14.04 -4.79
C VAL A 361 9.23 13.31 -5.03
N GLY A 362 9.82 13.51 -6.20
CA GLY A 362 11.13 12.96 -6.55
C GLY A 362 12.28 13.59 -5.75
N ILE A 363 13.49 13.09 -5.96
CA ILE A 363 14.72 13.68 -5.36
C ILE A 363 15.17 14.96 -6.09
N ASP A 364 14.76 15.09 -7.35
CA ASP A 364 15.07 16.22 -8.24
C ASP A 364 14.09 16.18 -9.44
N THR A 365 14.24 17.14 -10.37
CA THR A 365 13.45 17.20 -11.61
C THR A 365 13.92 16.24 -12.71
N HIS A 366 14.99 15.48 -12.52
CA HIS A 366 15.56 14.58 -13.53
C HIS A 366 15.30 13.10 -13.22
N THR A 367 14.65 12.84 -12.10
CA THR A 367 14.33 11.50 -11.61
C THR A 367 12.81 11.33 -11.54
N PRO A 368 12.25 10.16 -11.92
CA PRO A 368 10.83 9.91 -11.74
C PRO A 368 10.40 10.06 -10.28
N ALA A 369 9.22 10.64 -10.04
CA ALA A 369 8.64 10.77 -8.71
C ALA A 369 8.15 9.42 -8.17
N THR A 370 9.07 8.62 -7.63
CA THR A 370 8.80 7.32 -7.01
C THR A 370 9.73 7.09 -5.82
N LYS A 371 9.25 6.35 -4.83
CA LYS A 371 10.05 5.91 -3.68
C LYS A 371 11.24 5.03 -4.09
N LEU A 372 11.13 4.27 -5.19
CA LEU A 372 12.24 3.44 -5.68
C LEU A 372 13.48 4.26 -6.06
N HIS A 373 13.30 5.54 -6.38
CA HIS A 373 14.38 6.45 -6.73
C HIS A 373 14.63 7.51 -5.65
N GLY A 374 14.30 7.20 -4.39
CA GLY A 374 14.58 8.08 -3.24
C GLY A 374 13.54 9.18 -3.02
N GLY A 375 12.44 9.19 -3.78
CA GLY A 375 11.34 10.11 -3.57
C GLY A 375 10.63 9.89 -2.24
N HIS A 376 9.87 10.88 -1.81
CA HIS A 376 9.06 10.84 -0.58
C HIS A 376 7.59 11.17 -0.89
N THR A 377 6.71 10.87 0.06
CA THR A 377 5.26 11.02 -0.12
C THR A 377 4.72 12.06 0.86
N MET A 378 3.77 12.87 0.41
CA MET A 378 3.11 13.91 1.21
C MET A 378 1.62 14.02 0.87
N GLY A 379 0.87 14.77 1.68
CA GLY A 379 -0.54 15.05 1.43
C GLY A 379 -0.73 15.96 0.21
N LEU A 380 -1.85 15.79 -0.50
CA LEU A 380 -2.15 16.59 -1.69
C LEU A 380 -2.21 18.10 -1.42
N PRO A 381 -2.85 18.62 -0.36
CA PRO A 381 -2.88 20.07 -0.11
C PRO A 381 -1.47 20.66 0.00
N GLN A 382 -0.58 20.02 0.74
CA GLN A 382 0.81 20.43 0.88
C GLN A 382 1.55 20.44 -0.47
N ALA A 383 1.30 19.44 -1.33
CA ALA A 383 1.90 19.40 -2.66
C ALA A 383 1.40 20.53 -3.56
N LEU A 384 0.10 20.86 -3.49
CA LEU A 384 -0.51 21.91 -4.32
C LEU A 384 -0.06 23.33 -3.93
N GLU A 385 0.37 23.54 -2.69
CA GLU A 385 0.94 24.82 -2.24
C GLU A 385 2.36 25.07 -2.79
N GLY A 386 3.11 24.00 -3.06
CA GLY A 386 4.50 24.05 -3.50
C GLY A 386 4.72 24.01 -5.01
N LEU A 387 3.67 24.22 -5.83
CA LEU A 387 3.79 24.09 -7.28
C LEU A 387 4.70 25.17 -7.89
N SER A 388 5.55 24.78 -8.83
CA SER A 388 6.37 25.68 -9.62
C SER A 388 6.47 25.25 -11.07
N ARG A 389 6.76 26.19 -11.97
CA ARG A 389 7.12 25.85 -13.33
C ARG A 389 8.46 25.11 -13.30
N ARG A 390 8.56 24.00 -14.02
CA ARG A 390 9.81 23.26 -14.12
C ARG A 390 10.90 24.15 -14.73
N GLY A 391 11.97 24.40 -13.95
CA GLY A 391 13.05 25.33 -14.31
C GLY A 391 12.67 26.82 -14.24
N GLY A 392 11.50 27.16 -13.71
CA GLY A 392 10.98 28.53 -13.62
C GLY A 392 10.38 28.86 -12.26
N ASP A 393 9.59 29.93 -12.20
CA ASP A 393 9.08 30.50 -10.95
C ASP A 393 7.98 29.68 -10.28
N GLN A 394 7.68 30.02 -9.02
CA GLN A 394 6.55 29.47 -8.28
C GLN A 394 5.23 29.79 -8.99
N LEU A 395 4.32 28.83 -9.00
CA LEU A 395 2.98 28.98 -9.54
C LEU A 395 2.01 29.32 -8.42
N HIS A 396 1.21 30.35 -8.63
CA HIS A 396 0.07 30.66 -7.78
C HIS A 396 -1.20 30.17 -8.46
N VAL A 397 -1.78 29.10 -7.92
CA VAL A 397 -2.99 28.46 -8.43
C VAL A 397 -4.06 28.47 -7.34
N ASP A 398 -5.32 28.49 -7.75
CA ASP A 398 -6.42 28.16 -6.83
C ASP A 398 -6.36 26.64 -6.57
N GLY A 399 -5.81 26.26 -5.42
CA GLY A 399 -5.64 24.85 -5.05
C GLY A 399 -6.97 24.09 -4.95
N ALA A 400 -8.07 24.76 -4.58
CA ALA A 400 -9.38 24.13 -4.48
C ALA A 400 -9.97 23.86 -5.87
N ALA A 401 -9.86 24.82 -6.79
CA ALA A 401 -10.27 24.64 -8.18
C ALA A 401 -9.43 23.54 -8.86
N LEU A 402 -8.11 23.57 -8.71
CA LEU A 402 -7.22 22.54 -9.27
C LEU A 402 -7.55 21.16 -8.69
N LEU A 403 -7.81 21.05 -7.39
CA LEU A 403 -8.20 19.77 -6.78
C LEU A 403 -9.55 19.27 -7.33
N ALA A 404 -10.52 20.15 -7.58
CA ALA A 404 -11.78 19.78 -8.22
C ALA A 404 -11.56 19.24 -9.65
N ASP A 405 -10.71 19.90 -10.44
CA ASP A 405 -10.35 19.47 -11.80
C ASP A 405 -9.61 18.12 -11.80
N LEU A 406 -8.70 17.93 -10.84
CA LEU A 406 -8.00 16.66 -10.62
C LEU A 406 -8.99 15.53 -10.33
N ARG A 407 -9.95 15.74 -9.42
CA ARG A 407 -11.01 14.77 -9.09
C ARG A 407 -11.86 14.44 -10.31
N GLN A 408 -12.33 15.46 -11.04
CA GLN A 408 -13.16 15.25 -12.22
C GLN A 408 -12.43 14.47 -13.32
N THR A 409 -11.13 14.77 -13.51
CA THR A 409 -10.29 14.06 -14.47
C THR A 409 -10.11 12.58 -14.07
N ALA A 410 -9.84 12.31 -12.79
CA ALA A 410 -9.70 10.94 -12.30
C ALA A 410 -11.02 10.14 -12.38
N ILE A 411 -12.16 10.77 -12.09
CA ILE A 411 -13.50 10.17 -12.27
C ILE A 411 -13.71 9.80 -13.73
N ALA A 412 -13.47 10.74 -14.66
CA ALA A 412 -13.63 10.49 -16.09
C ALA A 412 -12.69 9.37 -16.58
N ALA A 413 -11.46 9.33 -16.07
CA ALA A 413 -10.47 8.33 -16.41
C ALA A 413 -10.87 6.92 -15.93
N ALA A 414 -11.36 6.80 -14.69
CA ALA A 414 -11.78 5.52 -14.11
C ALA A 414 -13.10 5.02 -14.72
N SER A 415 -14.03 5.91 -15.07
CA SER A 415 -15.34 5.58 -15.64
C SER A 415 -15.28 4.82 -16.98
N VAL A 416 -14.11 4.78 -17.61
CA VAL A 416 -13.84 3.97 -18.81
C VAL A 416 -13.88 2.47 -18.51
N PHE A 417 -13.60 2.09 -17.27
CA PHE A 417 -13.45 0.71 -16.84
C PHE A 417 -14.58 0.36 -15.85
N SER A 418 -15.63 -0.28 -16.36
CA SER A 418 -16.72 -0.79 -15.53
C SER A 418 -16.30 -2.01 -14.72
N GLY A 419 -16.88 -2.21 -13.54
CA GLY A 419 -16.67 -3.42 -12.74
C GLY A 419 -15.37 -3.42 -11.93
N ILE A 420 -14.75 -2.25 -11.73
CA ILE A 420 -13.62 -2.04 -10.82
C ILE A 420 -14.11 -1.15 -9.68
N ASP A 421 -14.16 -1.69 -8.46
CA ASP A 421 -14.61 -0.99 -7.27
C ASP A 421 -13.56 0.00 -6.75
N LEU A 422 -12.27 -0.29 -6.89
CA LEU A 422 -11.17 0.59 -6.44
C LEU A 422 -10.05 0.65 -7.48
N VAL A 423 -9.62 1.86 -7.82
CA VAL A 423 -8.47 2.10 -8.72
C VAL A 423 -7.62 3.27 -8.21
N GLY A 424 -6.29 3.12 -8.28
CA GLY A 424 -5.38 4.26 -8.12
C GLY A 424 -5.09 4.88 -9.48
N VAL A 425 -5.46 6.14 -9.68
CA VAL A 425 -5.18 6.91 -10.89
C VAL A 425 -3.97 7.79 -10.64
N ASP A 426 -2.92 7.58 -11.43
CA ASP A 426 -1.69 8.36 -11.38
C ASP A 426 -1.67 9.42 -12.46
N LEU A 427 -1.31 10.63 -12.05
CA LEU A 427 -1.28 11.80 -12.90
C LEU A 427 -0.11 12.71 -12.55
N VAL A 428 0.30 13.49 -13.54
CA VAL A 428 1.24 14.61 -13.37
C VAL A 428 0.53 15.90 -13.76
N LEU A 429 1.17 17.02 -13.45
CA LEU A 429 0.69 18.33 -13.83
C LEU A 429 1.57 18.92 -14.92
N ASP A 430 0.92 19.44 -15.97
CA ASP A 430 1.57 20.15 -17.07
C ASP A 430 1.03 21.58 -17.19
N LEU A 431 1.66 22.41 -18.02
CA LEU A 431 1.19 23.76 -18.34
C LEU A 431 0.72 23.84 -19.78
N VAL A 432 -0.56 24.13 -19.98
CA VAL A 432 -1.14 24.48 -21.29
C VAL A 432 -1.68 25.91 -21.18
N ASP A 433 -1.20 26.80 -22.04
CA ASP A 433 -1.60 28.22 -22.05
C ASP A 433 -1.52 28.90 -20.67
N GLN A 434 -0.48 28.57 -19.88
CA GLN A 434 -0.23 29.04 -18.51
C GLN A 434 -1.16 28.46 -17.42
N SER A 435 -2.07 27.57 -17.79
CA SER A 435 -2.96 26.88 -16.84
C SER A 435 -2.45 25.46 -16.53
N PRO A 436 -2.48 25.04 -15.25
CA PRO A 436 -2.22 23.66 -14.89
C PRO A 436 -3.23 22.71 -15.55
N VAL A 437 -2.75 21.62 -16.11
CA VAL A 437 -3.57 20.55 -16.69
C VAL A 437 -3.14 19.22 -16.10
N ALA A 438 -4.12 18.42 -15.68
CA ALA A 438 -3.92 17.05 -15.21
C ALA A 438 -3.61 16.13 -16.40
N VAL A 439 -2.45 15.49 -16.41
CA VAL A 439 -2.06 14.54 -17.44
C VAL A 439 -2.02 13.14 -16.84
N LEU A 440 -2.85 12.25 -17.39
CA LEU A 440 -2.99 10.89 -16.91
C LEU A 440 -1.80 10.03 -17.35
N LEU A 441 -1.24 9.26 -16.41
CA LEU A 441 -0.08 8.39 -16.64
C LEU A 441 -0.43 6.91 -16.60
N GLU A 442 -1.11 6.46 -15.56
CA GLU A 442 -1.51 5.07 -15.38
C GLU A 442 -2.70 4.93 -14.44
N ALA A 443 -3.37 3.80 -14.52
CA ALA A 443 -4.42 3.41 -13.58
C ALA A 443 -4.12 2.01 -13.07
N ASN A 444 -4.12 1.84 -11.76
CA ASN A 444 -3.75 0.62 -11.10
C ASN A 444 -4.98 0.01 -10.39
N PRO A 445 -5.46 -1.17 -10.82
CA PRO A 445 -6.63 -1.84 -10.22
C PRO A 445 -6.31 -2.48 -8.85
N ARG A 446 -5.06 -2.41 -8.37
CA ARG A 446 -4.61 -2.92 -7.08
C ARG A 446 -3.69 -1.87 -6.46
N PRO A 447 -4.24 -0.69 -6.11
CA PRO A 447 -3.41 0.43 -5.66
C PRO A 447 -2.65 0.05 -4.39
N ALA A 448 -1.32 0.16 -4.45
CA ALA A 448 -0.44 0.10 -3.28
C ALA A 448 -0.16 1.51 -2.76
N GLY A 449 0.42 1.60 -1.54
CA GLY A 449 0.78 2.88 -0.93
C GLY A 449 -0.39 3.55 -0.21
N LEU A 450 -1.44 2.80 0.13
CA LEU A 450 -2.60 3.28 0.87
C LEU A 450 -2.22 3.78 2.26
N ILE A 451 -1.09 3.33 2.83
CA ILE A 451 -0.48 3.94 4.02
C ILE A 451 -0.35 5.47 3.93
N HIS A 452 -0.20 6.02 2.72
CA HIS A 452 -0.11 7.46 2.47
C HIS A 452 -1.44 8.10 2.07
N SER A 453 -2.48 7.30 1.85
CA SER A 453 -3.79 7.80 1.51
C SER A 453 -4.33 8.68 2.63
N ARG A 454 -4.77 9.88 2.26
CA ARG A 454 -5.48 10.81 3.13
C ARG A 454 -6.76 11.25 2.43
N ARG A 455 -7.84 11.37 3.20
CA ARG A 455 -9.09 11.92 2.68
C ARG A 455 -8.90 13.38 2.32
N LEU A 456 -9.45 13.79 1.18
CA LEU A 456 -9.31 15.16 0.68
C LEU A 456 -10.02 16.17 1.57
N SER A 457 -11.10 15.75 2.25
CA SER A 457 -11.94 16.62 3.08
C SER A 457 -11.31 17.03 4.41
N ASP A 458 -10.65 16.11 5.10
CA ASP A 458 -10.15 16.33 6.47
C ASP A 458 -8.72 15.85 6.72
N GLN A 459 -8.05 15.32 5.68
CA GLN A 459 -6.68 14.82 5.75
C GLN A 459 -6.47 13.67 6.75
N MET A 460 -7.54 13.00 7.19
CA MET A 460 -7.43 11.78 8.00
C MET A 460 -7.07 10.58 7.11
N PRO A 461 -6.47 9.50 7.67
CA PRO A 461 -6.30 8.25 6.96
C PRO A 461 -7.65 7.74 6.43
N GLY A 462 -7.68 7.38 5.15
CA GLY A 462 -8.89 6.88 4.48
C GLY A 462 -8.69 6.80 2.97
N VAL A 463 -9.48 5.95 2.34
CA VAL A 463 -9.63 5.78 0.89
C VAL A 463 -10.97 6.34 0.41
N SER A 464 -12.09 5.74 0.85
CA SER A 464 -13.46 6.18 0.65
C SER A 464 -14.43 5.30 1.44
N THR A 465 -15.44 5.91 2.08
CA THR A 465 -16.53 5.17 2.76
C THR A 465 -17.45 4.47 1.78
N LYS A 466 -17.55 5.00 0.54
CA LYS A 466 -18.37 4.47 -0.55
C LYS A 466 -18.02 3.03 -0.94
N LEU A 467 -16.76 2.64 -0.75
CA LEU A 467 -16.31 1.28 -1.02
C LEU A 467 -17.08 0.25 -0.18
N TRP A 468 -17.58 0.66 0.99
CA TRP A 468 -18.21 -0.22 1.97
C TRP A 468 -19.73 -0.07 2.05
N SER A 469 -20.29 1.03 1.55
CA SER A 469 -21.74 1.28 1.58
C SER A 469 -22.51 0.45 0.56
N SER A 470 -21.89 0.09 -0.56
CA SER A 470 -22.56 -0.71 -1.59
C SER A 470 -22.72 -2.16 -1.17
N ARG A 471 -23.96 -2.59 -0.96
CA ARG A 471 -24.32 -4.00 -0.74
C ARG A 471 -24.45 -4.66 -2.12
N ARG A 472 -23.34 -5.00 -2.78
CA ARG A 472 -23.44 -5.94 -3.91
C ARG A 472 -23.98 -7.25 -3.35
N ALA A 473 -25.28 -7.49 -3.57
CA ALA A 473 -25.91 -8.75 -3.28
C ALA A 473 -25.14 -9.81 -4.06
N VAL A 474 -24.62 -10.82 -3.37
CA VAL A 474 -24.18 -12.04 -4.01
C VAL A 474 -25.41 -12.55 -4.76
N GLN A 475 -25.43 -12.40 -6.09
CA GLN A 475 -26.40 -13.11 -6.90
C GLN A 475 -26.12 -14.59 -6.66
N GLU A 476 -26.95 -15.22 -5.83
CA GLU A 476 -27.02 -16.67 -5.75
C GLU A 476 -27.24 -17.15 -7.19
N SER A 477 -26.19 -17.70 -7.79
CA SER A 477 -26.32 -18.50 -8.99
C SER A 477 -27.16 -19.70 -8.60
N VAL A 478 -28.46 -19.60 -8.87
CA VAL A 478 -29.39 -20.74 -8.85
C VAL A 478 -28.82 -21.75 -9.84
N VAL A 479 -28.28 -22.85 -9.32
CA VAL A 479 -27.88 -24.03 -10.09
C VAL A 479 -29.12 -24.81 -10.52
#